data_AF-A0A2I0EMJ5-F1
#
_entry.id   AF-A0A2I0EMJ5-F1
#
_cell.length_a   1.000
_cell.length_b   1.000
_cell.length_c   1.000
_cell.angle_alpha   90.00
_cell.angle_beta   90.00
_cell.angle_gamma   90.00
#
_symmetry.space_group_name_H-M   'P 1'
#
loop_
_entity.id
_entity.type
_entity.pdbx_description
1 polymer ?
#
loop_
_entity_poly.entity_id
_entity_poly.type
_entity_poly.pdbx_seq_one_letter_code
_entity_poly.pdbx_strand_id
1 'polypeptide(L)'
;MKRANQLQPLSRQHHLGLNLSRHAKESLDKPEEIAKHWDNLTSYINDMAYHFQIEDNLIANALEPYRATESEVASVLDTLDGQHKQLHQLINTVEQSQKSGNKGVSVAQVHELGTLLYDHIRFEERELYPTVEKYLTEAELDAVYEASSDSIKRPDEGR
;
A
#
# COMPACT_ATOMS: atom_id res chain seq x y z
N MET A 1 -7.38 17.30 -1.70
CA MET A 1 -7.94 17.41 -0.34
C MET A 1 -6.78 17.25 0.63
N LYS A 2 -6.70 18.03 1.71
CA LYS A 2 -5.69 17.76 2.76
C LYS A 2 -6.26 16.68 3.68
N ARG A 3 -5.47 15.65 3.98
CA ARG A 3 -5.79 14.62 4.97
C ARG A 3 -5.78 15.19 6.39
N ALA A 4 -6.49 14.53 7.30
CA ALA A 4 -6.26 14.64 8.73
C ALA A 4 -4.76 14.54 9.05
N ASN A 5 -4.29 15.35 10.00
CA ASN A 5 -2.85 15.49 10.27
C ASN A 5 -2.18 14.15 10.61
N GLN A 6 -2.91 13.28 11.28
CA GLN A 6 -2.53 11.93 11.69
C GLN A 6 -2.30 10.98 10.50
N LEU A 7 -3.02 11.19 9.38
CA LEU A 7 -2.92 10.36 8.17
C LEU A 7 -1.94 10.93 7.13
N GLN A 8 -1.55 12.20 7.25
CA GLN A 8 -0.61 12.83 6.33
C GLN A 8 0.74 12.09 6.19
N PRO A 9 1.35 11.53 7.25
CA PRO A 9 2.61 10.79 7.09
C PRO A 9 2.47 9.55 6.21
N LEU A 10 1.43 8.75 6.40
CA LEU A 10 1.13 7.60 5.55
C LEU A 10 0.90 8.04 4.10
N SER A 11 0.03 9.03 3.90
CA SER A 11 -0.27 9.61 2.59
C SER A 11 0.96 10.17 1.86
N ARG A 12 1.99 10.64 2.57
CA ARG A 12 3.25 11.08 1.93
C ARG A 12 4.03 9.93 1.30
N GLN A 13 4.00 8.74 1.90
CA GLN A 13 4.73 7.58 1.39
C GLN A 13 4.19 7.10 0.03
N HIS A 14 2.89 7.30 -0.21
CA HIS A 14 2.20 6.99 -1.46
C HIS A 14 2.78 7.67 -2.70
N HIS A 15 3.44 8.83 -2.54
CA HIS A 15 3.97 9.58 -3.68
C HIS A 15 4.99 8.78 -4.49
N LEU A 16 5.92 8.09 -3.81
CA LEU A 16 6.91 7.27 -4.49
C LEU A 16 6.25 6.06 -5.15
N GLY A 17 5.35 5.37 -4.44
CA GLY A 17 4.61 4.23 -4.97
C GLY A 17 3.84 4.56 -6.25
N LEU A 18 3.10 5.67 -6.28
CA LEU A 18 2.37 6.11 -7.49
C LEU A 18 3.28 6.35 -8.70
N ASN A 19 4.45 6.96 -8.48
CA ASN A 19 5.41 7.20 -9.54
C ASN A 19 5.99 5.89 -10.08
N LEU A 20 6.44 4.99 -9.19
CA LEU A 20 6.99 3.68 -9.56
C LEU A 20 5.97 2.84 -10.33
N SER A 21 4.74 2.76 -9.82
CA SER A 21 3.64 2.05 -10.45
C SER A 21 3.30 2.58 -11.84
N ARG A 22 3.26 3.90 -12.01
CA ARG A 22 3.00 4.50 -13.32
C ARG A 22 4.08 4.13 -14.33
N HIS A 23 5.35 4.25 -13.95
CA HIS A 23 6.46 3.92 -14.83
C HIS A 23 6.50 2.42 -15.18
N ALA A 24 6.21 1.54 -14.21
CA ALA A 24 6.13 0.11 -14.45
C ALA A 24 5.05 -0.25 -15.47
N LYS A 25 3.87 0.38 -15.41
CA LYS A 25 2.78 0.15 -16.39
C LYS A 25 3.13 0.59 -17.81
N GLU A 26 4.06 1.54 -17.95
CA GLU A 26 4.53 2.06 -19.23
C GLU A 26 5.82 1.34 -19.71
N SER A 27 6.31 0.32 -18.97
CA SER A 27 7.58 -0.33 -19.27
C SER A 27 7.54 -1.13 -20.57
N LEU A 28 8.63 -1.06 -21.34
CA LEU A 28 8.81 -1.83 -22.58
C LEU A 28 9.23 -3.27 -22.27
N ASP A 29 8.94 -4.19 -23.21
CA ASP A 29 9.38 -5.59 -23.15
C ASP A 29 10.88 -5.70 -23.49
N LYS A 30 11.72 -5.20 -22.58
CA LYS A 30 13.18 -5.25 -22.63
C LYS A 30 13.70 -5.83 -21.33
N PRO A 31 14.55 -6.88 -21.35
CA PRO A 31 14.96 -7.58 -20.14
C PRO A 31 15.55 -6.68 -19.02
N GLU A 32 16.37 -5.69 -19.38
CA GLU A 32 16.97 -4.75 -18.42
C GLU A 32 15.94 -3.84 -17.74
N GLU A 33 14.94 -3.38 -18.49
CA GLU A 33 13.87 -2.52 -17.97
C GLU A 33 12.91 -3.33 -17.09
N ILE A 34 12.59 -4.57 -17.49
CA ILE A 34 11.72 -5.46 -16.71
C ILE A 34 12.33 -5.72 -15.33
N ALA A 35 13.61 -6.11 -15.27
CA ALA A 35 14.29 -6.38 -14.01
C ALA A 35 14.32 -5.12 -13.12
N LYS A 36 14.70 -3.97 -13.69
CA LYS A 36 14.76 -2.70 -12.97
C LYS A 36 13.40 -2.27 -12.39
N HIS A 37 12.33 -2.36 -13.17
CA HIS A 37 11.00 -2.00 -12.69
C HIS A 37 10.49 -2.96 -11.63
N TRP A 38 10.73 -4.26 -11.81
CA TRP A 38 10.40 -5.27 -10.80
C TRP A 38 11.11 -4.99 -9.47
N ASP A 39 12.43 -4.80 -9.50
CA ASP A 39 13.24 -4.55 -8.31
C ASP A 39 12.82 -3.26 -7.59
N ASN A 40 12.51 -2.20 -8.33
CA ASN A 40 12.03 -0.95 -7.74
C ASN A 40 10.67 -1.12 -7.05
N LEU A 41 9.73 -1.83 -7.69
CA LEU A 41 8.40 -2.08 -7.10
C LEU A 41 8.50 -2.94 -5.84
N THR A 42 9.22 -4.06 -5.91
CA THR A 42 9.35 -4.98 -4.76
C THR A 42 10.12 -4.35 -3.61
N SER A 43 11.18 -3.58 -3.89
CA SER A 43 11.92 -2.84 -2.87
C SER A 43 11.03 -1.83 -2.16
N TYR A 44 10.26 -1.04 -2.91
CA TYR A 44 9.31 -0.10 -2.32
C TYR A 44 8.26 -0.81 -1.46
N ILE A 45 7.64 -1.88 -1.96
CA ILE A 45 6.61 -2.63 -1.22
C ILE A 45 7.20 -3.24 0.07
N ASN A 46 8.44 -3.74 0.03
CA ASN A 46 9.12 -4.24 1.21
C ASN A 46 9.42 -3.13 2.23
N ASP A 47 9.82 -1.94 1.77
CA ASP A 47 10.05 -0.77 2.62
C ASP A 47 8.73 -0.27 3.28
N MET A 48 7.58 -0.57 2.67
CA MET A 48 6.24 -0.25 3.20
C MET A 48 5.75 -1.24 4.26
N ALA A 49 6.55 -2.18 4.75
CA ALA A 49 6.09 -3.16 5.76
C ALA A 49 5.48 -2.51 7.01
N TYR A 50 6.07 -1.43 7.55
CA TYR A 50 5.49 -0.71 8.69
C TYR A 50 4.22 0.07 8.32
N HIS A 51 4.12 0.53 7.08
CA HIS A 51 2.96 1.24 6.57
C HIS A 51 1.75 0.29 6.55
N PHE A 52 1.88 -0.86 5.90
CA PHE A 52 0.83 -1.89 5.88
C PHE A 52 0.48 -2.39 7.28
N GLN A 53 1.47 -2.52 8.19
CA GLN A 53 1.19 -2.89 9.57
C GLN A 53 0.31 -1.87 10.31
N ILE A 54 0.49 -0.58 10.05
CA ILE A 54 -0.35 0.46 10.63
C ILE A 54 -1.78 0.35 10.08
N GLU A 55 -1.92 0.11 8.78
CA GLU A 55 -3.22 -0.06 8.15
C GLU A 55 -3.95 -1.31 8.65
N ASP A 56 -3.27 -2.46 8.61
CA ASP A 56 -3.82 -3.77 8.99
C ASP A 56 -4.11 -3.90 10.48
N ASN A 57 -3.32 -3.24 11.36
CA ASN A 57 -3.41 -3.48 12.80
C ASN A 57 -3.89 -2.26 13.60
N LEU A 58 -3.78 -1.04 13.08
CA LEU A 58 -4.22 0.16 13.81
C LEU A 58 -5.48 0.73 13.17
N ILE A 59 -5.44 1.03 11.87
CA ILE A 59 -6.59 1.60 11.16
C ILE A 59 -7.73 0.58 11.08
N ALA A 60 -7.45 -0.65 10.65
CA ALA A 60 -8.48 -1.68 10.55
C ALA A 60 -9.14 -1.96 11.90
N ASN A 61 -8.35 -2.09 12.97
CA ASN A 61 -8.87 -2.31 14.32
C ASN A 61 -9.69 -1.13 14.86
N ALA A 62 -9.31 0.11 14.52
CA ALA A 62 -10.09 1.29 14.90
C ALA A 62 -11.45 1.36 14.17
N LEU A 63 -11.51 0.85 12.93
CA LEU A 63 -12.74 0.78 12.14
C LEU A 63 -13.62 -0.44 12.46
N GLU A 64 -13.06 -1.52 12.99
CA GLU A 64 -13.77 -2.78 13.25
C GLU A 64 -15.09 -2.63 14.05
N PRO A 65 -15.20 -1.75 15.08
CA PRO A 65 -16.46 -1.54 15.79
C PRO A 65 -17.63 -1.11 14.90
N TYR A 66 -17.36 -0.48 13.76
CA TYR A 66 -18.36 0.01 12.81
C TYR A 66 -18.71 -1.03 11.74
N ARG A 67 -17.93 -2.11 11.60
CA ARG A 67 -18.06 -3.09 10.52
C ARG A 67 -19.44 -3.74 10.44
N ALA A 68 -20.08 -4.00 11.59
CA ALA A 68 -21.38 -4.67 11.64
C ALA A 68 -22.56 -3.76 11.28
N THR A 69 -22.43 -2.44 11.45
CA THR A 69 -23.52 -1.48 11.25
C THR A 69 -23.34 -0.65 9.98
N GLU A 70 -22.11 -0.46 9.51
CA GLU A 70 -21.78 0.39 8.38
C GLU A 70 -21.20 -0.43 7.22
N SER A 71 -22.01 -0.67 6.19
CA SER A 71 -21.61 -1.50 5.04
C SER A 71 -20.41 -0.94 4.27
N GLU A 72 -20.26 0.38 4.24
CA GLU A 72 -19.09 1.06 3.67
C GLU A 72 -17.80 0.67 4.42
N VAL A 73 -17.85 0.61 5.76
CA VAL A 73 -16.70 0.21 6.59
C VAL A 73 -16.33 -1.25 6.32
N ALA A 74 -17.32 -2.15 6.28
CA ALA A 74 -17.06 -3.55 5.91
C ALA A 74 -16.41 -3.67 4.54
N SER A 75 -16.89 -2.91 3.55
CA SER A 75 -16.34 -2.92 2.18
C SER A 75 -14.89 -2.46 2.11
N VAL A 76 -14.51 -1.37 2.80
CA VAL A 76 -13.12 -0.89 2.76
C VAL A 76 -12.18 -1.84 3.50
N LEU A 77 -12.60 -2.44 4.62
CA LEU A 77 -11.78 -3.41 5.36
C LEU A 77 -11.53 -4.68 4.54
N ASP A 78 -12.57 -5.22 3.89
CA ASP A 78 -12.44 -6.40 3.03
C ASP A 78 -11.56 -6.09 1.80
N THR A 79 -11.65 -4.87 1.26
CA THR A 79 -10.83 -4.43 0.11
C THR A 79 -9.37 -4.25 0.49
N LEU A 80 -9.08 -3.63 1.65
CA LEU A 80 -7.73 -3.45 2.18
C LEU A 80 -7.02 -4.81 2.35
N ASP A 81 -7.63 -5.73 3.08
CA ASP A 81 -7.10 -7.07 3.31
C ASP A 81 -6.89 -7.84 1.99
N GLY A 82 -7.86 -7.75 1.08
CA GLY A 82 -7.78 -8.37 -0.25
C GLY A 82 -6.61 -7.85 -1.08
N GLN A 83 -6.41 -6.54 -1.13
CA GLN A 83 -5.36 -5.92 -1.94
C GLN A 83 -3.95 -6.17 -1.37
N HIS A 84 -3.77 -6.09 -0.05
CA HIS A 84 -2.49 -6.46 0.59
C HIS A 84 -2.12 -7.91 0.30
N LYS A 85 -3.09 -8.84 0.42
CA LYS A 85 -2.88 -10.24 0.07
C LYS A 85 -2.48 -10.41 -1.40
N GLN A 86 -3.15 -9.72 -2.32
CA GLN A 86 -2.84 -9.79 -3.76
C GLN A 86 -1.42 -9.32 -4.08
N LEU A 87 -1.00 -8.18 -3.51
CA LEU A 87 0.37 -7.64 -3.67
C LEU A 87 1.41 -8.67 -3.21
N HIS A 88 1.27 -9.18 -1.98
CA HIS A 88 2.22 -10.16 -1.44
C HIS A 88 2.18 -11.51 -2.17
N GLN A 89 1.01 -11.99 -2.57
CA GLN A 89 0.87 -13.24 -3.32
C GLN A 89 1.57 -13.17 -4.67
N LEU A 90 1.43 -12.07 -5.40
CA LEU A 90 2.09 -11.89 -6.70
C LEU A 90 3.61 -11.90 -6.53
N ILE A 91 4.15 -11.11 -5.61
CA ILE A 91 5.60 -11.06 -5.33
C ILE A 91 6.12 -12.45 -4.98
N ASN A 92 5.50 -13.13 -4.01
CA ASN A 92 5.92 -14.45 -3.55
C ASN A 92 5.88 -15.49 -4.67
N THR A 93 4.83 -15.48 -5.50
CA THR A 93 4.67 -16.43 -6.63
C THR A 93 5.80 -16.25 -7.64
N VAL A 94 6.11 -15.01 -8.00
CA VAL A 94 7.18 -14.71 -8.96
C VAL A 94 8.54 -15.10 -8.38
N GLU A 95 8.85 -14.72 -7.14
CA GLU A 95 10.12 -15.07 -6.50
C GLU A 95 10.33 -16.60 -6.36
N GLN A 96 9.28 -17.34 -6.02
CA GLN A 96 9.33 -18.81 -5.95
C GLN A 96 9.58 -19.44 -7.32
N SER A 97 8.96 -18.88 -8.37
CA SER A 97 9.19 -19.34 -9.75
C SER A 97 10.65 -19.13 -10.18
N GLN A 98 11.24 -17.98 -9.83
CA GLN A 98 12.64 -17.67 -10.12
C GLN A 98 13.60 -18.64 -9.40
N LYS A 99 13.35 -18.95 -8.13
CA LYS A 99 14.15 -19.93 -7.35
C LYS A 99 14.08 -21.34 -7.92
N SER A 100 12.98 -21.70 -8.57
CA SER A 100 12.75 -23.03 -9.16
C SER A 100 13.36 -23.21 -10.55
N GLY A 101 14.12 -22.23 -11.05
CA GLY A 101 14.79 -22.30 -12.36
C GLY A 101 13.90 -21.96 -13.56
N ASN A 102 12.70 -21.41 -13.33
CA ASN A 102 11.88 -20.87 -14.41
C ASN A 102 12.46 -19.55 -14.97
N LYS A 103 11.94 -19.13 -16.14
CA LYS A 103 12.27 -17.85 -16.79
C LYS A 103 12.18 -16.68 -15.81
N GLY A 104 13.02 -15.66 -16.04
CA GLY A 104 12.98 -14.40 -15.29
C GLY A 104 11.63 -13.69 -15.37
N VAL A 105 11.47 -12.63 -14.59
CA VAL A 105 10.26 -11.79 -14.54
C VAL A 105 9.87 -11.38 -15.96
N SER A 106 8.57 -11.44 -16.24
CA SER A 106 7.97 -10.99 -17.50
C SER A 106 7.44 -9.56 -17.41
N VAL A 107 7.36 -8.87 -18.55
CA VAL A 107 6.74 -7.53 -18.62
C VAL A 107 5.29 -7.53 -18.12
N ALA A 108 4.54 -8.62 -18.35
CA ALA A 108 3.17 -8.76 -17.87
C ALA A 108 3.09 -8.76 -16.33
N GLN A 109 4.03 -9.43 -15.64
CA GLN A 109 4.09 -9.43 -14.18
C GLN A 109 4.47 -8.05 -13.63
N VAL A 110 5.35 -7.31 -14.30
CA VAL A 110 5.67 -5.92 -13.94
C VAL A 110 4.44 -5.03 -14.08
N HIS A 111 3.70 -5.15 -15.19
CA HIS A 111 2.48 -4.40 -15.44
C HIS A 111 1.38 -4.72 -14.42
N GLU A 112 1.25 -6.00 -14.05
CA GLU A 112 0.30 -6.47 -13.05
C GLU A 112 0.63 -5.89 -11.67
N LEU A 113 1.88 -6.03 -11.20
CA LEU A 113 2.30 -5.50 -9.90
C LEU A 113 2.17 -3.96 -9.84
N GLY A 114 2.59 -3.27 -10.90
CA GLY A 114 2.42 -1.82 -11.01
C GLY A 114 0.95 -1.39 -11.04
N THR A 115 0.05 -2.19 -11.63
CA THR A 115 -1.39 -1.92 -11.60
C THR A 115 -1.97 -2.13 -10.21
N LEU A 116 -1.68 -3.26 -9.57
CA LEU A 116 -2.12 -3.56 -8.21
C LEU A 116 -1.68 -2.47 -7.23
N LEU A 117 -0.41 -2.07 -7.25
CA LEU A 117 0.10 -1.05 -6.34
C LEU A 117 -0.51 0.34 -6.63
N TYR A 118 -0.71 0.69 -7.92
CA TYR A 118 -1.38 1.94 -8.27
C TYR A 118 -2.82 1.97 -7.76
N ASP A 119 -3.59 0.92 -8.02
CA ASP A 119 -4.99 0.85 -7.66
C ASP A 119 -5.18 0.80 -6.15
N HIS A 120 -4.28 0.11 -5.44
CA HIS A 120 -4.25 0.05 -3.99
C HIS A 120 -4.05 1.43 -3.36
N ILE A 121 -3.00 2.17 -3.76
CA ILE A 121 -2.76 3.53 -3.26
C ILE A 121 -3.94 4.47 -3.60
N ARG A 122 -4.57 4.28 -4.77
CA ARG A 122 -5.76 5.06 -5.14
C ARG A 122 -6.96 4.73 -4.27
N PHE A 123 -7.17 3.47 -3.93
CA PHE A 123 -8.20 3.02 -3.01
C PHE A 123 -7.98 3.63 -1.63
N GLU A 124 -6.77 3.60 -1.09
CA GLU A 124 -6.48 4.16 0.24
C GLU A 124 -6.81 5.64 0.30
N GLU A 125 -6.34 6.40 -0.69
CA GLU A 125 -6.61 7.83 -0.76
C GLU A 125 -8.08 8.15 -1.04
N ARG A 126 -8.79 7.36 -1.85
CA ARG A 126 -10.13 7.76 -2.30
C ARG A 126 -11.26 7.17 -1.48
N GLU A 127 -10.99 6.10 -0.75
CA GLU A 127 -12.01 5.29 -0.09
C GLU A 127 -11.61 5.06 1.37
N LEU A 128 -10.50 4.37 1.65
CA LEU A 128 -10.11 4.05 3.03
C LEU A 128 -9.96 5.29 3.90
N TYR A 129 -9.08 6.23 3.54
CA TYR A 129 -8.80 7.40 4.36
C TYR A 129 -10.02 8.33 4.52
N PRO A 130 -10.83 8.60 3.48
CA PRO A 130 -12.12 9.26 3.68
C PRO A 130 -13.07 8.53 4.64
N THR A 131 -13.14 7.19 4.58
CA THR A 131 -13.93 6.40 5.53
C THR A 131 -13.38 6.54 6.96
N VAL A 132 -12.06 6.49 7.13
CA VAL A 132 -11.40 6.73 8.43
C VAL A 132 -11.75 8.12 8.97
N GLU A 133 -11.62 9.17 8.14
CA GLU A 133 -11.93 10.56 8.51
C GLU A 133 -13.42 10.78 8.82
N LYS A 134 -14.31 9.94 8.28
CA LYS A 134 -15.75 10.00 8.49
C LYS A 134 -16.19 9.35 9.80
N TYR A 135 -15.60 8.21 10.16
CA TYR A 135 -16.06 7.40 11.29
C TYR A 135 -15.21 7.56 12.56
N LEU A 136 -13.92 7.84 12.44
CA LEU A 136 -13.05 7.99 13.60
C LEU A 136 -13.06 9.43 14.11
N THR A 137 -13.11 9.55 15.43
CA THR A 137 -12.91 10.81 16.14
C THR A 137 -11.44 11.23 16.11
N GLU A 138 -11.19 12.51 16.41
CA GLU A 138 -9.82 13.03 16.52
C GLU A 138 -9.00 12.25 17.56
N ALA A 139 -9.60 11.87 18.69
CA ALA A 139 -8.92 11.09 19.73
C ALA A 139 -8.55 9.67 19.28
N GLU A 140 -9.38 9.03 18.44
CA GLU A 140 -9.08 7.72 17.86
C GLU A 140 -7.98 7.81 16.81
N LEU A 141 -8.01 8.87 15.97
CA LEU A 141 -6.94 9.17 15.02
C LEU A 141 -5.61 9.46 15.74
N ASP A 142 -5.64 10.20 16.84
CA ASP A 142 -4.46 10.45 17.68
C ASP A 142 -3.94 9.14 18.28
N ALA A 143 -4.81 8.24 18.73
CA ALA A 143 -4.38 6.94 19.24
C ALA A 143 -3.70 6.08 18.15
N VAL A 144 -4.24 6.07 16.92
CA VAL A 144 -3.60 5.40 15.76
C VAL A 144 -2.25 6.04 15.46
N TYR A 145 -2.20 7.36 15.40
CA TYR A 145 -0.96 8.09 15.16
C TYR A 145 0.06 7.76 16.25
N GLU A 146 -0.29 7.85 17.52
CA GLU A 146 0.64 7.62 18.63
C GLU A 146 1.14 6.18 18.71
N ALA A 147 0.32 5.19 18.33
CA ALA A 147 0.74 3.80 18.23
C ALA A 147 1.60 3.50 16.99
N SER A 148 1.64 4.40 15.99
CA SER A 148 2.47 4.25 14.79
C SER A 148 3.96 4.39 15.10
N SER A 149 4.80 3.73 14.30
CA SER A 149 6.24 3.77 14.48
C SER A 149 6.84 5.16 14.21
N ASP A 150 7.89 5.51 14.95
CA ASP A 150 8.58 6.80 14.81
C ASP A 150 9.12 7.05 13.39
N SER A 151 9.48 5.99 12.66
CA SER A 151 9.92 6.05 11.27
C SER A 151 8.84 6.54 10.30
N ILE A 152 7.57 6.43 10.69
CA ILE A 152 6.41 6.88 9.89
C ILE A 152 5.99 8.29 10.32
N LYS A 153 6.01 8.58 11.63
CA LYS A 153 5.60 9.88 12.18
C LYS A 153 6.47 11.04 11.71
N ARG A 154 7.78 10.83 11.62
CA ARG A 154 8.72 11.91 11.30
C ARG A 154 8.68 12.19 9.79
N PRO A 155 8.43 13.44 9.35
CA PRO A 155 8.87 13.82 8.00
C PRO A 155 10.37 13.60 7.96
N ASP A 156 10.92 13.05 6.88
CA ASP A 156 12.36 12.91 6.68
C ASP A 156 13.06 14.28 6.85
N GLU A 157 13.43 14.62 8.08
CA GLU A 157 14.41 15.64 8.39
C GLU A 157 15.79 14.99 8.16
N GLY A 158 16.18 14.83 6.89
CA GLY A 158 17.56 14.52 6.52
C GLY A 158 17.80 13.25 5.72
N ARG A 159 17.22 13.14 4.53
CA ARG A 159 17.84 12.41 3.41
C ARG A 159 18.06 13.34 2.23
#